data_AF-A0A2X3C4I4-F1
#
_entry.id   AF-A0A2X3C4I4-F1
#
_cell.length_a   1.000
_cell.length_b   1.000
_cell.length_c   1.000
_cell.angle_alpha   90.00
_cell.angle_beta   90.00
_cell.angle_gamma   90.00
#
_symmetry.space_group_name_H-M   'P 1'
#
loop_
_entity.id
_entity.type
_entity.pdbx_description
1 polymer ?
#
loop_
_entity_poly.entity_id
_entity_poly.type
_entity_poly.pdbx_seq_one_letter_code
_entity_poly.pdbx_strand_id
1 'polypeptide(L)'
;MARGARYGYSRIVLGVHYPLDVIGSRMVAERNVAHYLNDPHYRVLFNEARDQLRAALAKACGTSLAECAKSSVKDDPWRDPAMRDFSRFTMTYDLPQQKGPQPRLQVPEGAEVLLKDALPHLSAAQRRTLMVNTALPAGYPLSGTTPEQQFWQRLNLSAAWEMAQKRQ
;
A
#
# COMPACT_ATOMS: atom_id res chain seq x y z
N MET A 1 0.36 2.74 5.32
CA MET A 1 1.52 1.88 4.92
C MET A 1 2.55 1.71 6.02
N ALA A 2 2.96 2.78 6.71
CA ALA A 2 4.05 2.75 7.71
C ALA A 2 3.95 1.69 8.82
N ARG A 3 2.76 1.46 9.39
CA ARG A 3 2.57 0.42 10.42
C ARG A 3 2.86 -0.98 9.90
N GLY A 4 2.37 -1.31 8.69
CA GLY A 4 2.65 -2.59 8.03
C GLY A 4 4.13 -2.78 7.73
N ALA A 5 4.81 -1.74 7.25
CA ALA A 5 6.26 -1.75 7.03
C ALA A 5 7.04 -2.10 8.30
N ARG A 6 6.67 -1.52 9.46
CA ARG A 6 7.31 -1.87 10.74
C ARG A 6 7.04 -3.30 11.19
N TYR A 7 5.85 -3.85 10.92
CA TYR A 7 5.56 -5.26 11.20
C TYR A 7 6.44 -6.19 10.36
N GLY A 8 6.65 -5.89 9.08
CA GLY A 8 7.58 -6.66 8.24
C GLY A 8 9.01 -6.54 8.73
N TYR A 9 9.47 -5.32 8.98
CA TYR A 9 10.84 -5.06 9.44
C TYR A 9 11.16 -5.69 10.78
N SER A 10 10.20 -5.74 11.72
CA SER A 10 10.44 -6.39 13.02
C SER A 10 10.76 -7.88 12.87
N ARG A 11 10.24 -8.56 11.84
CA ARG A 11 10.58 -9.97 11.56
C ARG A 11 12.01 -10.15 11.06
N ILE A 12 12.56 -9.14 10.40
CA ILE A 12 13.98 -9.11 10.01
C ILE A 12 14.85 -8.86 11.24
N VAL A 13 14.49 -7.87 12.07
CA VAL A 13 15.22 -7.55 13.31
C VAL A 13 15.26 -8.75 14.26
N LEU A 14 14.18 -9.52 14.34
CA LEU A 14 14.11 -10.74 15.15
C LEU A 14 14.86 -11.93 14.51
N GLY A 15 15.42 -11.78 13.31
CA GLY A 15 16.19 -12.82 12.63
C GLY A 15 15.36 -13.99 12.10
N VAL A 16 14.05 -13.83 11.96
CA VAL A 16 13.12 -14.92 11.58
C VAL A 16 12.62 -14.83 10.15
N HIS A 17 12.91 -13.75 9.41
CA HIS A 17 12.62 -13.58 7.98
C HIS A 17 13.75 -12.80 7.32
N TYR A 18 14.09 -13.14 6.08
CA TYR A 18 14.98 -12.35 5.23
C TYR A 18 14.21 -11.22 4.54
N PRO A 19 14.91 -10.17 4.06
CA PRO A 19 14.30 -9.09 3.26
C PRO A 19 13.41 -9.59 2.11
N LEU A 20 13.86 -10.62 1.38
CA LEU A 20 13.10 -11.20 0.27
C LEU A 20 11.78 -11.83 0.73
N ASP A 21 11.76 -12.48 1.89
CA ASP A 21 10.54 -13.09 2.45
C ASP A 21 9.49 -12.02 2.75
N VAL A 22 9.93 -10.89 3.32
CA VAL A 22 9.04 -9.77 3.65
C VAL A 22 8.53 -9.06 2.39
N ILE A 23 9.38 -8.85 1.39
CA ILE A 23 8.96 -8.27 0.09
C ILE A 23 7.95 -9.21 -0.59
N GLY A 24 8.25 -10.50 -0.68
CA GLY A 24 7.37 -11.50 -1.28
C GLY A 24 6.03 -11.61 -0.56
N SER A 25 6.04 -11.61 0.78
CA SER A 25 4.82 -11.63 1.60
C SER A 25 3.93 -10.42 1.32
N ARG A 26 4.51 -9.21 1.21
CA ARG A 26 3.76 -8.01 0.83
C ARG A 26 3.12 -8.16 -0.55
N MET A 27 3.86 -8.64 -1.55
CA MET A 27 3.34 -8.85 -2.90
C MET A 27 2.12 -9.78 -2.90
N VAL A 28 2.22 -10.91 -2.19
CA VAL A 28 1.13 -11.88 -2.05
C VAL A 28 -0.06 -11.27 -1.31
N ALA A 29 0.18 -10.53 -0.23
CA ALA A 29 -0.87 -9.89 0.54
C ALA A 29 -1.62 -8.83 -0.27
N GLU A 30 -0.92 -7.95 -1.00
CA GLU A 30 -1.52 -6.94 -1.86
C GLU A 30 -2.38 -7.57 -2.96
N ARG A 31 -1.87 -8.62 -3.61
CA ARG A 31 -2.60 -9.38 -4.63
C ARG A 31 -3.86 -10.04 -4.06
N ASN A 32 -3.77 -10.67 -2.89
CA ASN A 32 -4.90 -11.34 -2.25
C ASN A 32 -5.94 -10.34 -1.74
N VAL A 33 -5.52 -9.22 -1.15
CA VAL A 33 -6.45 -8.15 -0.74
C VAL A 33 -7.15 -7.57 -1.96
N ALA A 34 -6.45 -7.34 -3.07
CA ALA A 34 -7.09 -6.91 -4.31
C ALA A 34 -8.11 -7.95 -4.80
N HIS A 35 -7.76 -9.23 -4.77
CA HIS A 35 -8.68 -10.31 -5.13
C HIS A 35 -9.96 -10.29 -4.27
N TYR A 36 -9.83 -10.35 -2.95
CA TYR A 36 -10.98 -10.35 -2.05
C TYR A 36 -11.83 -9.08 -2.14
N LEU A 37 -11.21 -7.91 -2.29
CA LEU A 37 -11.94 -6.66 -2.42
C LEU A 37 -12.73 -6.53 -3.74
N ASN A 38 -12.42 -7.34 -4.76
CA ASN A 38 -13.18 -7.44 -6.00
C ASN A 38 -14.29 -8.50 -5.95
N ASP A 39 -14.29 -9.39 -4.96
CA ASP A 39 -15.38 -10.33 -4.74
C ASP A 39 -16.62 -9.58 -4.17
N PRO A 40 -17.78 -9.60 -4.85
CA PRO A 40 -19.00 -8.97 -4.37
C PRO A 40 -19.45 -9.46 -3.00
N HIS A 41 -19.27 -10.75 -2.68
CA HIS A 41 -19.66 -11.32 -1.40
C HIS A 41 -18.77 -10.79 -0.26
N TYR A 42 -17.45 -10.81 -0.47
CA TYR A 42 -16.52 -10.23 0.50
C TYR A 42 -16.71 -8.72 0.66
N ARG A 43 -17.08 -8.01 -0.42
CA ARG A 43 -17.33 -6.57 -0.38
C ARG A 43 -18.45 -6.18 0.58
N VAL A 44 -19.49 -7.01 0.72
CA VAL A 44 -20.55 -6.79 1.72
C VAL A 44 -19.95 -6.82 3.12
N LEU A 45 -19.22 -7.88 3.46
CA LEU A 45 -18.58 -8.06 4.77
C LEU A 45 -17.58 -6.92 5.08
N PHE A 46 -16.80 -6.50 4.08
CA PHE A 46 -15.86 -5.40 4.23
C PHE A 46 -16.58 -4.08 4.57
N ASN A 47 -17.68 -3.77 3.89
CA ASN A 47 -18.45 -2.56 4.14
C ASN A 47 -19.12 -2.59 5.52
N GLU A 48 -19.67 -3.73 5.93
CA GLU A 48 -20.22 -3.91 7.29
C GLU A 48 -19.15 -3.70 8.37
N ALA A 49 -17.99 -4.33 8.23
CA ALA A 49 -16.87 -4.16 9.15
C ALA A 49 -16.35 -2.72 9.19
N ARG A 50 -16.29 -2.05 8.04
CA ARG A 50 -15.92 -0.63 7.93
C ARG A 50 -16.91 0.24 8.70
N ASP A 51 -18.20 0.01 8.53
CA ASP A 51 -19.25 0.83 9.15
C ASP A 51 -19.29 0.61 10.68
N GLN A 52 -19.14 -0.65 11.13
CA GLN A 52 -18.99 -1.00 12.56
C GLN A 52 -17.77 -0.31 13.18
N LEU A 53 -16.61 -0.38 12.53
CA LEU A 53 -15.38 0.26 13.01
C LEU A 53 -15.54 1.78 13.10
N ARG A 54 -16.13 2.41 12.07
CA ARG A 54 -16.36 3.86 12.07
C ARG A 54 -17.32 4.30 13.17
N ALA A 55 -18.38 3.53 13.41
CA ALA A 55 -19.32 3.80 14.51
C ALA A 55 -18.62 3.70 15.88
N ALA A 56 -17.84 2.63 16.10
CA ALA A 56 -17.08 2.44 17.33
C ALA A 56 -16.05 3.56 17.56
N LEU A 57 -15.29 3.94 16.52
CA LEU A 57 -14.32 5.02 16.59
C LEU A 57 -14.99 6.38 16.83
N ALA A 58 -16.12 6.67 16.17
CA ALA A 58 -16.84 7.93 16.37
C ALA A 58 -17.34 8.06 17.82
N LYS A 59 -17.86 6.95 18.37
CA LYS A 59 -18.25 6.88 19.79
C LYS A 59 -17.07 7.08 20.72
N ALA A 60 -15.93 6.44 20.46
CA ALA A 60 -14.72 6.57 21.28
C ALA A 60 -14.13 7.98 21.22
N CYS A 61 -14.18 8.62 20.06
CA CYS A 61 -13.68 9.97 19.84
C CYS A 61 -14.56 11.06 20.46
N GLY A 62 -15.87 10.83 20.61
CA GLY A 62 -16.83 11.85 21.06
C GLY A 62 -16.97 13.05 20.13
N THR A 63 -16.38 13.00 18.92
CA THR A 63 -16.40 14.03 17.88
C THR A 63 -16.33 13.35 16.50
N SER A 64 -16.28 14.13 15.42
CA SER A 64 -16.09 13.58 14.07
C SER A 64 -14.74 12.85 13.96
N LEU A 65 -14.69 11.78 13.17
CA LEU A 65 -13.43 11.03 12.95
C LEU A 65 -12.34 11.91 12.32
N ALA A 66 -12.72 12.87 11.48
CA ALA A 66 -11.76 13.79 10.87
C ALA A 66 -11.10 14.70 11.92
N GLU A 67 -11.88 15.20 12.88
CA GLU A 67 -11.33 16.00 13.99
C GLU A 67 -10.48 15.15 14.92
N CYS A 68 -10.98 13.97 15.29
CA CYS A 68 -10.27 13.03 16.17
C CYS A 68 -8.94 12.54 15.57
N ALA A 69 -8.86 12.39 14.25
CA ALA A 69 -7.65 11.99 13.55
C ALA A 69 -6.60 13.11 13.43
N LYS A 70 -6.91 14.35 13.83
CA LYS A 70 -5.91 15.42 13.93
C LYS A 70 -5.04 15.15 15.16
N SER A 71 -3.83 14.67 14.91
CA SER A 71 -2.82 14.42 15.93
C SER A 71 -1.53 15.15 15.59
N SER A 72 -0.79 15.64 16.59
CA SER A 72 0.59 16.11 16.36
C SER A 72 1.50 14.92 16.08
N VAL A 73 2.71 15.14 15.52
CA VAL A 73 3.70 14.05 15.35
C VAL A 73 4.10 13.43 16.71
N LYS A 74 4.05 14.23 17.78
CA LYS A 74 4.31 13.76 19.15
C LYS A 74 3.27 12.73 19.59
N ASP A 75 2.01 12.92 19.20
CA ASP A 75 0.89 12.05 19.58
C ASP A 75 0.67 10.91 18.56
N ASP A 76 1.15 11.10 17.32
CA ASP A 76 1.14 10.10 16.26
C ASP A 76 2.48 10.05 15.51
N PRO A 77 3.40 9.16 15.97
CA PRO A 77 4.69 8.96 15.34
C PRO A 77 4.60 8.47 13.88
N TRP A 78 3.44 7.99 13.43
CA TRP A 78 3.25 7.54 12.04
C TRP A 78 3.13 8.70 11.05
N ARG A 79 2.89 9.92 11.54
CA ARG A 79 2.87 11.15 10.72
C ARG A 79 4.25 11.72 10.45
N ASP A 80 5.30 11.22 11.11
CA ASP A 80 6.68 11.66 10.90
C ASP A 80 7.09 11.43 9.43
N PRO A 81 7.63 12.45 8.71
CA PRO A 81 8.22 12.29 7.39
C PRO A 81 9.18 11.10 7.24
N ALA A 82 9.96 10.79 8.28
CA ALA A 82 10.89 9.67 8.29
C ALA A 82 10.17 8.31 8.13
N MET A 83 8.89 8.22 8.51
CA MET A 83 8.10 7.00 8.29
C MET A 83 7.77 6.77 6.81
N ARG A 84 7.73 7.81 5.98
CA ARG A 84 7.60 7.66 4.52
C ARG A 84 8.87 7.09 3.92
N ASP A 85 10.02 7.62 4.31
CA ASP A 85 11.33 7.12 3.85
C ASP A 85 11.57 5.69 4.32
N PHE A 86 11.26 5.38 5.59
CA PHE A 86 11.31 4.03 6.10
C PHE A 86 10.38 3.08 5.33
N SER A 87 9.13 3.48 5.07
CA SER A 87 8.20 2.66 4.28
C SER A 87 8.76 2.37 2.89
N ARG A 88 9.34 3.39 2.22
CA ARG A 88 9.97 3.24 0.90
C ARG A 88 11.20 2.32 0.96
N PHE A 89 12.05 2.46 1.97
CA PHE A 89 13.18 1.56 2.21
C PHE A 89 12.73 0.11 2.33
N THR A 90 11.70 -0.19 3.14
CA THR A 90 11.22 -1.59 3.34
C THR A 90 10.65 -2.25 2.08
N MET A 91 10.40 -1.49 1.01
CA MET A 91 9.94 -2.05 -0.25
C MET A 91 11.05 -2.78 -1.02
N THR A 92 12.31 -2.47 -0.73
CA THR A 92 13.48 -2.94 -1.47
C THR A 92 14.62 -3.42 -0.57
N TYR A 93 14.69 -2.92 0.66
CA TYR A 93 15.80 -3.11 1.61
C TYR A 93 17.17 -2.80 1.01
N ASP A 94 17.21 -1.82 0.08
CA ASP A 94 18.39 -1.44 -0.70
C ASP A 94 19.08 -2.62 -1.42
N LEU A 95 18.33 -3.68 -1.71
CA LEU A 95 18.82 -4.80 -2.50
C LEU A 95 19.20 -4.32 -3.92
N PRO A 96 20.26 -4.91 -4.51
CA PRO A 96 20.77 -4.46 -5.79
C PRO A 96 19.75 -4.64 -6.91
N GLN A 97 19.71 -3.66 -7.81
CA GLN A 97 18.90 -3.73 -9.03
C GLN A 97 19.67 -4.40 -10.16
N GLN A 98 18.96 -5.21 -10.94
CA GLN A 98 19.39 -5.66 -12.25
C GLN A 98 19.26 -4.53 -13.26
N LYS A 99 20.34 -4.30 -14.02
CA LYS A 99 20.36 -3.36 -15.15
C LYS A 99 19.83 -4.04 -16.40
N GLY A 100 19.20 -3.29 -17.29
CA GLY A 100 18.74 -3.78 -18.58
C GLY A 100 17.43 -3.13 -19.04
N PRO A 101 16.88 -3.54 -20.19
CA PRO A 101 15.57 -3.13 -20.65
C PRO A 101 14.51 -3.55 -19.63
N GLN A 102 13.69 -2.60 -19.20
CA GLN A 102 12.62 -2.86 -18.25
C GLN A 102 11.29 -2.61 -18.96
N PRO A 103 10.42 -3.63 -19.09
CA PRO A 103 9.17 -3.44 -19.80
C PRO A 103 8.27 -2.46 -19.05
N ARG A 104 7.36 -1.85 -19.81
CA ARG A 104 6.37 -0.94 -19.23
C ARG A 104 5.56 -1.68 -18.18
N LEU A 105 5.38 -1.05 -17.02
CA LEU A 105 4.56 -1.62 -15.96
C LEU A 105 3.11 -1.74 -16.43
N GLN A 106 2.52 -2.91 -16.24
CA GLN A 106 1.12 -3.18 -16.53
C GLN A 106 0.40 -3.41 -15.21
N VAL A 107 -0.72 -2.72 -15.01
CA VAL A 107 -1.53 -2.88 -13.80
C VAL A 107 -2.49 -4.06 -14.03
N PRO A 108 -2.42 -5.13 -13.23
CA PRO A 108 -3.37 -6.23 -13.32
C PRO A 108 -4.80 -5.73 -13.13
N GLU A 109 -5.74 -6.34 -13.83
CA GLU A 109 -7.15 -6.01 -13.67
C GLU A 109 -7.59 -6.19 -12.21
N GLY A 110 -8.39 -5.24 -11.72
CA GLY A 110 -8.89 -5.23 -10.35
C GLY A 110 -7.89 -4.71 -9.31
N ALA A 111 -6.59 -4.55 -9.62
CA ALA A 111 -5.62 -4.05 -8.63
C ALA A 111 -5.96 -2.63 -8.14
N GLU A 112 -6.56 -1.79 -8.98
CA GLU A 112 -6.99 -0.44 -8.63
C GLU A 112 -8.02 -0.36 -7.49
N VAL A 113 -8.63 -1.50 -7.14
CA VAL A 113 -9.51 -1.61 -5.97
C VAL A 113 -8.81 -1.21 -4.67
N LEU A 114 -7.48 -1.42 -4.59
CA LEU A 114 -6.66 -1.09 -3.42
C LEU A 114 -6.63 0.41 -3.11
N LEU A 115 -6.92 1.25 -4.09
CA LEU A 115 -7.02 2.71 -3.93
C LEU A 115 -8.47 3.22 -3.91
N LYS A 116 -9.47 2.34 -4.10
CA LYS A 116 -10.88 2.75 -4.28
C LYS A 116 -11.42 3.50 -3.06
N ASP A 117 -11.27 2.94 -1.87
CA ASP A 117 -11.84 3.53 -0.65
C ASP A 117 -11.04 4.75 -0.16
N ALA A 118 -9.73 4.80 -0.45
CA ALA A 118 -8.88 5.94 -0.11
C ALA A 118 -9.01 7.13 -1.09
N LEU A 119 -9.36 6.85 -2.35
CA LEU A 119 -9.53 7.83 -3.43
C LEU A 119 -10.87 7.59 -4.18
N PRO A 120 -12.02 7.77 -3.49
CA PRO A 120 -13.32 7.37 -4.02
C PRO A 120 -13.80 8.21 -5.20
N HIS A 121 -13.30 9.45 -5.32
CA HIS A 121 -13.66 10.40 -6.37
C HIS A 121 -12.91 10.16 -7.70
N LEU A 122 -11.91 9.26 -7.72
CA LEU A 122 -11.17 8.94 -8.93
C LEU A 122 -11.84 7.80 -9.71
N SER A 123 -11.69 7.79 -11.03
CA SER A 123 -12.04 6.65 -11.86
C SER A 123 -11.04 5.50 -11.69
N ALA A 124 -11.42 4.30 -12.13
CA ALA A 124 -10.51 3.15 -12.17
C ALA A 124 -9.22 3.46 -12.98
N ALA A 125 -9.37 4.11 -14.14
CA ALA A 125 -8.25 4.50 -14.99
C ALA A 125 -7.32 5.53 -14.31
N GLN A 126 -7.87 6.50 -13.58
CA GLN A 126 -7.08 7.46 -12.82
C GLN A 126 -6.29 6.77 -11.69
N ARG A 127 -6.91 5.83 -10.96
CA ARG A 127 -6.21 5.03 -9.94
C ARG A 127 -5.07 4.18 -10.52
N ARG A 128 -5.30 3.52 -11.67
CA ARG A 128 -4.25 2.76 -12.38
C ARG A 128 -3.10 3.68 -12.83
N THR A 129 -3.42 4.88 -13.31
CA THR A 129 -2.42 5.89 -13.70
C THR A 129 -1.55 6.29 -12.51
N LEU A 130 -2.12 6.50 -11.33
CA LEU A 130 -1.36 6.76 -10.10
C LEU A 130 -0.42 5.59 -9.79
N MET A 131 -0.92 4.35 -9.81
CA MET A 131 -0.10 3.16 -9.54
C MET A 131 1.10 3.05 -10.48
N VAL A 132 0.94 3.36 -11.77
CA VAL A 132 2.05 3.37 -12.74
C VAL A 132 3.04 4.49 -12.43
N ASN A 133 2.55 5.71 -12.20
CA ASN A 133 3.39 6.90 -12.01
C ASN A 133 4.16 6.89 -10.69
N THR A 134 3.73 6.09 -9.71
CA THR A 134 4.35 6.04 -8.39
C THR A 134 5.02 4.72 -8.09
N ALA A 135 4.98 3.77 -9.03
CA ALA A 135 5.67 2.51 -8.88
C ALA A 135 7.18 2.70 -8.71
N LEU A 136 7.80 1.77 -7.99
CA LEU A 136 9.26 1.73 -7.89
C LEU A 136 9.91 1.54 -9.27
N PRO A 137 11.19 1.94 -9.41
CA PRO A 137 12.03 1.49 -10.52
C PRO A 137 11.99 -0.03 -10.65
N ALA A 138 12.14 -0.53 -11.86
CA ALA A 138 12.23 -1.96 -12.11
C ALA A 138 13.64 -2.51 -11.80
N GLY A 139 13.80 -3.84 -11.88
CA GLY A 139 15.09 -4.50 -11.69
C GLY A 139 15.36 -4.96 -10.26
N TYR A 140 14.49 -4.67 -9.30
CA TYR A 140 14.62 -5.23 -7.97
C TYR A 140 14.32 -6.74 -7.94
N PRO A 141 14.84 -7.48 -6.94
CA PRO A 141 14.49 -8.88 -6.75
C PRO A 141 12.97 -9.10 -6.67
N LEU A 142 12.53 -10.28 -7.10
CA LEU A 142 11.11 -10.68 -7.17
C LEU A 142 10.26 -9.94 -8.23
N SER A 143 10.81 -9.00 -9.00
CA SER A 143 10.09 -8.44 -10.17
C SER A 143 9.78 -9.52 -11.22
N GLY A 144 10.59 -10.58 -11.30
CA GLY A 144 10.33 -11.73 -12.18
C GLY A 144 10.22 -11.37 -13.67
N THR A 145 9.57 -12.24 -14.44
CA THR A 145 9.39 -12.06 -15.89
C THR A 145 7.93 -11.84 -16.30
N THR A 146 6.98 -11.99 -15.38
CA THR A 146 5.56 -11.79 -15.68
C THR A 146 5.10 -10.37 -15.35
N PRO A 147 4.10 -9.82 -16.06
CA PRO A 147 3.54 -8.50 -15.76
C PRO A 147 3.06 -8.36 -14.31
N GLU A 148 2.45 -9.41 -13.75
CA GLU A 148 1.95 -9.40 -12.37
C GLU A 148 3.08 -9.34 -11.35
N GLN A 149 4.13 -10.16 -11.49
CA GLN A 149 5.28 -10.13 -10.58
C GLN A 149 5.94 -8.75 -10.59
N GLN A 150 6.10 -8.15 -11.79
CA GLN A 150 6.65 -6.82 -11.92
C GLN A 150 5.77 -5.78 -11.25
N PHE A 151 4.45 -5.88 -11.40
CA PHE A 151 3.53 -4.94 -10.77
C PHE A 151 3.55 -5.02 -9.25
N TRP A 152 3.31 -6.19 -8.67
CA TRP A 152 3.17 -6.33 -7.22
C TRP A 152 4.47 -6.02 -6.48
N GLN A 153 5.63 -6.30 -7.08
CA GLN A 153 6.91 -5.92 -6.48
C GLN A 153 7.08 -4.39 -6.40
N ARG A 154 6.57 -3.67 -7.41
CA ARG A 154 6.82 -2.24 -7.61
C ARG A 154 5.69 -1.34 -7.08
N LEU A 155 4.54 -1.90 -6.73
CA LEU A 155 3.36 -1.16 -6.28
C LEU A 155 3.68 -0.29 -5.05
N ASN A 156 3.45 1.02 -5.16
CA ASN A 156 3.60 1.96 -4.05
C ASN A 156 2.29 2.71 -3.78
N LEU A 157 1.45 2.13 -2.92
CA LEU A 157 0.15 2.71 -2.55
C LEU A 157 0.26 4.04 -1.79
N SER A 158 1.30 4.20 -0.95
CA SER A 158 1.51 5.47 -0.21
C SER A 158 1.80 6.61 -1.17
N ALA A 159 2.74 6.40 -2.09
CA ALA A 159 3.10 7.40 -3.08
C ALA A 159 1.93 7.69 -4.04
N ALA A 160 1.16 6.66 -4.43
CA ALA A 160 -0.05 6.85 -5.26
C ALA A 160 -1.08 7.76 -4.56
N TRP A 161 -1.35 7.53 -3.28
CA TRP A 161 -2.25 8.36 -2.50
C TRP A 161 -1.70 9.79 -2.33
N GLU A 162 -0.43 9.96 -1.98
CA GLU A 162 0.21 11.27 -1.83
C GLU A 162 0.20 12.08 -3.14
N MET A 163 0.47 11.43 -4.27
CA MET A 163 0.40 12.07 -5.59
C MET A 163 -1.00 12.55 -5.92
N ALA A 164 -2.04 11.84 -5.49
CA ALA A 164 -3.43 12.26 -5.69
C ALA A 164 -3.78 13.50 -4.87
N GLN A 165 -3.30 13.59 -3.62
CA GLN A 165 -3.57 14.75 -2.75
C GLN A 165 -2.96 16.05 -3.31
N LYS A 166 -1.81 15.98 -4.00
CA LYS A 166 -1.14 17.15 -4.59
C LYS A 166 -1.83 17.70 -5.85
N ARG A 167 -2.79 16.97 -6.41
CA ARG A 167 -3.52 17.33 -7.63
C ARG A 167 -4.89 17.97 -7.34
N GLN A 168 -5.28 18.04 -6.08
CA GLN A 168 -6.47 18.70 -5.57
C GLN A 168 -6.11 20.09 -5.05
#